data_AF-A0A1F4ZBV9-F1
#
_entry.id   AF-A0A1F4ZBV9-F1
#
_cell.length_a   1.000
_cell.length_b   1.000
_cell.length_c   1.000
_cell.angle_alpha   90.00
_cell.angle_beta   90.00
_cell.angle_gamma   90.00
#
_symmetry.space_group_name_H-M   'P 1'
#
loop_
_entity.id
_entity.type
_entity.pdbx_description
1 polymer ?
#
loop_
_entity_poly.entity_id
_entity_poly.type
_entity_poly.pdbx_seq_one_letter_code
_entity_poly.pdbx_strand_id
1 'polypeptide(L)'
;MRPTDEIVKASLGWVNVGLGLFIGVIVAGVGAFLWVFRDKLRDARALLTIAALLISLPLGVRLILERTSFRNIAAEELSIVAVEINQTTAGELVIYLTLSRPAVAYMEYKPSGLNKSTLVFALGKVEPRIGHTFVLSDVGQGGEAVFVLNGQKVLWQGVPLVIPGR
;
A
#
# COMPACT_ATOMS: atom_id res chain seq x y z
N MET A 1 8.54 -15.32 9.79
CA MET A 1 8.34 -13.85 9.82
C MET A 1 8.60 -13.34 8.42
N ARG A 2 7.68 -12.57 7.82
CA ARG A 2 7.80 -12.16 6.41
C ARG A 2 8.79 -10.98 6.30
N PRO A 3 9.65 -10.95 5.27
CA PRO A 3 10.67 -9.91 5.10
C PRO A 3 10.08 -8.49 4.95
N THR A 4 8.82 -8.38 4.55
CA THR A 4 8.08 -7.12 4.48
C THR A 4 7.85 -6.47 5.85
N ASP A 5 7.72 -7.28 6.92
CA ASP A 5 7.44 -6.76 8.27
C ASP A 5 8.68 -6.07 8.87
N GLU A 6 9.88 -6.50 8.49
CA GLU A 6 11.14 -5.90 8.93
C GLU A 6 11.42 -4.57 8.21
N ILE A 7 11.10 -4.48 6.92
CA ILE A 7 11.29 -3.25 6.13
C ILE A 7 10.32 -2.15 6.59
N VAL A 8 9.07 -2.50 6.90
CA VAL A 8 8.07 -1.55 7.43
C VAL A 8 8.42 -1.10 8.85
N LYS A 9 8.91 -2.01 9.72
CA LYS A 9 9.40 -1.63 11.06
C LYS A 9 10.66 -0.77 11.00
N ALA A 10 11.58 -1.09 10.10
CA ALA A 10 12.77 -0.28 9.87
C ALA A 10 12.37 1.13 9.39
N SER A 11 11.49 1.25 8.39
CA SER A 11 11.07 2.55 7.88
C SER A 11 10.36 3.41 8.94
N LEU A 12 9.52 2.81 9.78
CA LEU A 12 8.89 3.46 10.94
C LEU A 12 9.91 3.89 12.00
N GLY A 13 10.96 3.09 12.23
CA GLY A 13 12.07 3.43 13.12
C GLY A 13 12.83 4.68 12.63
N TRP A 14 13.16 4.75 11.35
CA TRP A 14 13.85 5.90 10.75
C TRP A 14 13.00 7.17 10.77
N VAL A 15 11.68 7.06 10.56
CA VAL A 15 10.74 8.19 10.64
C VAL A 15 10.67 8.73 12.07
N ASN A 16 10.62 7.86 13.08
CA ASN A 16 10.62 8.26 14.49
C ASN A 16 11.93 8.92 14.92
N VAL A 17 13.07 8.42 14.45
CA VAL A 17 14.38 9.03 14.72
C VAL A 17 14.50 10.41 14.05
N GLY A 18 14.03 10.53 12.81
CA GLY A 18 13.99 11.81 12.09
C GLY A 18 13.10 12.86 12.75
N LEU A 19 11.91 12.46 13.23
CA LEU A 19 11.00 13.32 13.99
C LEU A 19 11.59 13.72 15.34
N GLY A 20 12.23 12.79 16.06
CA GLY A 20 12.91 13.06 17.33
C GLY A 20 14.04 14.07 17.17
N LEU A 21 14.87 13.93 16.14
CA LEU A 21 15.94 14.89 15.81
C LEU A 21 15.37 16.27 15.45
N PHE A 22 14.31 16.31 14.65
CA PHE A 22 13.67 17.57 14.26
C PHE A 22 13.08 18.33 15.46
N ILE A 23 12.39 17.61 16.36
CA ILE A 23 11.87 18.18 17.62
C ILE A 23 13.03 18.64 18.51
N GLY A 24 14.10 17.85 18.63
CA GLY A 24 15.29 18.19 19.40
C GLY A 24 15.95 19.48 18.91
N VAL A 25 16.08 19.67 17.60
CA VAL A 25 16.62 20.89 16.98
C VAL A 25 15.73 22.09 17.25
N ILE A 26 14.40 21.94 17.17
CA ILE A 26 13.46 23.01 17.49
C ILE A 26 13.58 23.41 18.97
N VAL A 27 13.61 22.44 19.89
CA VAL A 27 13.72 22.72 21.33
C VAL A 27 15.05 23.38 21.67
N ALA A 28 16.15 22.90 21.10
CA ALA A 28 17.48 23.49 21.29
C ALA A 28 17.57 24.91 20.70
N GLY A 29 17.00 25.13 19.51
CA GLY A 29 16.94 26.44 18.87
C GLY A 29 16.08 27.45 19.65
N VAL A 30 14.90 27.02 20.12
CA VAL A 30 14.04 27.85 20.97
C VAL A 30 14.71 28.13 22.32
N GLY A 31 15.37 27.15 22.93
CA GLY A 31 16.14 27.32 24.17
C GLY A 31 17.29 28.33 24.02
N ALA A 32 18.07 28.22 22.93
CA ALA A 32 19.14 29.16 22.63
C ALA A 32 18.61 30.57 22.35
N PHE A 33 17.50 30.69 21.62
CA PHE A 33 16.83 31.97 21.37
C PHE A 33 16.32 32.61 22.67
N LEU A 34 15.68 31.83 23.54
CA LEU A 34 15.23 32.29 24.86
C LEU A 34 16.39 32.73 25.76
N TRP A 35 17.54 32.07 25.67
CA TRP A 35 18.73 32.42 26.43
C TRP A 35 19.38 33.72 25.96
N VAL A 36 19.52 33.90 24.64
CA VAL A 36 20.11 35.11 24.03
C VAL A 36 19.21 36.33 24.22
N PHE A 37 17.90 36.16 24.22
CA PHE A 37 16.92 37.24 24.38
C PHE A 37 16.35 37.35 25.79
N ARG A 38 16.96 36.70 26.80
CA ARG A 38 16.50 36.63 28.19
C ARG A 38 16.12 38.01 28.76
N ASP A 39 16.89 39.05 28.45
CA ASP A 39 16.66 40.41 28.96
C ASP A 39 15.53 41.15 28.21
N LYS A 40 15.28 40.82 26.94
CA LYS A 40 14.17 41.38 26.12
C LYS A 40 12.84 40.64 26.31
N LEU A 41 12.88 39.41 26.82
CA LEU A 41 11.70 38.56 27.08
C LEU A 41 11.03 38.85 28.43
N ARG A 42 11.51 39.85 29.18
CA ARG A 42 10.88 40.30 30.42
C ARG A 42 9.50 40.93 30.20
N ASP A 43 9.18 41.26 28.95
CA ASP A 43 7.88 41.76 28.54
C ASP A 43 6.86 40.62 28.47
N ALA A 44 5.85 40.66 29.34
CA ALA A 44 4.84 39.60 29.50
C ALA A 44 4.15 39.21 28.18
N ARG A 45 4.08 40.14 27.21
CA ARG A 45 3.55 39.89 25.86
C ARG A 45 4.43 38.95 25.04
N ALA A 46 5.74 39.05 25.13
CA ALA A 46 6.65 38.16 24.41
C ALA A 46 6.60 36.73 24.97
N LEU A 47 6.50 36.59 26.29
CA LEU A 47 6.29 35.30 26.96
C LEU A 47 4.95 34.65 26.57
N LEU A 48 3.88 35.44 26.47
CA LEU A 48 2.57 34.95 26.00
C LEU A 48 2.60 34.46 24.56
N THR A 49 3.27 35.18 23.65
CA THR A 49 3.40 34.76 22.25
C THR A 49 4.19 33.46 22.11
N ILE A 50 5.24 33.29 22.91
CA ILE A 50 6.05 32.06 22.93
C ILE A 50 5.26 30.90 23.53
N ALA A 51 4.52 31.14 24.62
CA ALA A 51 3.63 30.13 25.20
C ALA A 51 2.55 29.69 24.20
N ALA A 52 1.94 30.63 23.47
CA ALA A 52 0.96 30.32 22.43
C ALA A 52 1.58 29.49 21.28
N LEU A 53 2.80 29.83 20.85
CA LEU A 53 3.53 29.08 19.83
C LEU A 53 3.82 27.64 20.28
N LEU A 54 4.27 27.47 21.53
CA LEU A 54 4.58 26.17 22.13
C LEU A 54 3.34 25.29 22.33
N ILE A 55 2.19 25.87 22.65
CA ILE A 55 0.91 25.16 22.77
C ILE A 55 0.36 24.75 21.39
N SER A 56 0.66 25.52 20.34
CA SER A 56 0.21 25.21 18.97
C SER A 56 0.97 24.05 18.31
N LEU A 57 2.22 23.80 18.71
CA LEU A 57 3.06 22.70 18.20
C LEU A 57 2.46 21.30 18.44
N PRO A 58 2.03 20.90 19.66
CA PRO A 58 1.44 19.58 19.88
C PRO A 58 0.08 19.39 19.19
N LEU A 59 -0.70 20.46 18.98
CA LEU A 59 -1.94 20.40 18.21
C LEU A 59 -1.67 20.17 16.72
N GLY A 60 -0.68 20.87 16.15
CA GLY A 60 -0.25 20.66 14.77
C GLY A 60 0.30 19.26 14.52
N VAL A 61 1.16 18.77 15.41
CA VAL A 61 1.72 17.40 15.32
C VAL A 61 0.62 16.34 15.48
N ARG A 62 -0.33 16.51 16.40
CA ARG A 62 -1.46 15.59 16.58
C ARG A 62 -2.39 15.56 15.37
N LEU A 63 -2.68 16.70 14.75
CA LEU A 63 -3.46 16.79 13.50
C LEU A 63 -2.74 16.10 12.33
N ILE A 64 -1.42 16.24 12.24
CA ILE A 64 -0.61 15.55 11.22
C ILE A 64 -0.61 14.04 11.49
N LEU A 65 -0.42 13.61 12.74
CA LEU A 65 -0.44 12.20 13.15
C LEU A 65 -1.80 11.54 12.94
N GLU A 66 -2.90 12.24 13.23
CA GLU A 66 -4.25 11.75 12.96
C GLU A 66 -4.45 11.62 11.45
N ARG A 67 -4.07 12.63 10.64
CA ARG A 67 -4.18 12.53 9.17
C ARG A 67 -3.27 11.46 8.55
N THR A 68 -2.09 11.21 9.11
CA THR A 68 -1.21 10.14 8.63
C THR A 68 -1.70 8.76 9.08
N SER A 69 -2.31 8.62 10.26
CA SER A 69 -2.92 7.35 10.69
C SER A 69 -4.17 7.01 9.85
N PHE A 70 -5.00 8.01 9.51
CA PHE A 70 -6.11 7.82 8.57
C PHE A 70 -5.63 7.40 7.17
N ARG A 71 -4.47 7.90 6.71
CA ARG A 71 -3.84 7.41 5.46
C ARG A 71 -3.36 5.97 5.57
N ASN A 72 -2.83 5.54 6.71
CA ASN A 72 -2.44 4.15 6.93
C ASN A 72 -3.64 3.18 6.99
N ILE A 73 -4.80 3.62 7.48
CA ILE A 73 -6.04 2.82 7.45
C ILE A 73 -6.69 2.83 6.04
N ALA A 74 -6.54 3.92 5.30
CA ALA A 74 -6.98 3.99 3.90
C ALA A 74 -6.12 3.12 2.96
N ALA A 75 -4.91 2.76 3.36
CA ALA A 75 -3.98 1.91 2.62
C ALA A 75 -4.04 0.43 3.07
N GLU A 76 -5.23 -0.17 3.22
CA GLU A 76 -5.27 -1.62 2.99
C GLU A 76 -4.86 -1.83 1.53
N GLU A 77 -3.68 -2.40 1.37
CA GLU A 77 -3.08 -2.69 0.08
C GLU A 77 -4.01 -3.60 -0.71
N LEU A 78 -4.42 -3.15 -1.90
CA LEU A 78 -5.23 -3.93 -2.82
C LEU A 78 -4.50 -5.25 -3.09
N SER A 79 -5.10 -6.35 -2.65
CA SER A 79 -4.43 -7.64 -2.57
C SER A 79 -5.39 -8.75 -2.99
N ILE A 80 -4.80 -9.85 -3.45
CA ILE A 80 -5.55 -11.05 -3.80
C ILE A 80 -5.79 -11.85 -2.52
N VAL A 81 -7.05 -12.07 -2.18
CA VAL A 81 -7.47 -12.83 -0.99
C VAL A 81 -7.50 -14.32 -1.30
N ALA A 82 -8.10 -14.69 -2.43
CA ALA A 82 -8.23 -16.08 -2.84
C ALA A 82 -8.21 -16.20 -4.37
N VAL A 83 -7.68 -17.34 -4.83
CA VAL A 83 -7.74 -17.78 -6.21
C VAL A 83 -8.22 -19.23 -6.21
N GLU A 84 -9.31 -19.50 -6.92
CA GLU A 84 -9.83 -20.85 -7.13
C GLU A 84 -9.74 -21.19 -8.62
N ILE A 85 -9.25 -22.38 -8.92
CA ILE A 85 -9.11 -22.86 -10.30
C ILE A 85 -9.95 -24.12 -10.45
N ASN A 86 -10.94 -24.06 -11.33
CA ASN A 86 -11.81 -25.18 -11.65
C ASN A 86 -11.66 -25.56 -13.13
N GLN A 87 -11.38 -26.84 -13.38
CA GLN A 87 -11.41 -27.37 -14.74
C GLN A 87 -12.84 -27.82 -15.08
N THR A 88 -13.35 -27.34 -16.21
CA THR A 88 -14.66 -27.75 -16.72
C THR A 88 -14.53 -29.02 -17.56
N THR A 89 -15.65 -29.75 -17.69
CA THR A 89 -15.74 -30.95 -18.54
C THR A 89 -15.48 -30.66 -20.02
N ALA A 90 -15.72 -29.43 -20.48
CA ALA A 90 -15.42 -28.97 -21.83
C ALA A 90 -13.93 -28.65 -22.06
N GLY A 91 -13.12 -28.60 -20.99
CA GLY A 91 -11.70 -28.30 -21.08
C GLY A 91 -11.29 -26.86 -20.96
N GLU A 92 -12.24 -26.02 -20.61
CA GLU A 92 -11.99 -24.66 -20.21
C GLU A 92 -11.56 -24.67 -18.74
N LEU A 93 -10.60 -23.81 -18.42
CA LEU A 93 -10.14 -23.59 -17.06
C LEU A 93 -10.73 -22.27 -16.58
N VAL A 94 -11.52 -22.36 -15.50
CA VAL A 94 -12.22 -21.23 -14.90
C VAL A 94 -11.47 -20.81 -13.65
N ILE A 95 -11.07 -19.55 -13.60
CA ILE A 95 -10.32 -18.97 -12.48
C ILE A 95 -11.21 -17.95 -11.79
N TYR A 96 -11.49 -18.18 -10.51
CA TYR A 96 -12.19 -17.23 -9.66
C TYR A 96 -11.18 -16.47 -8.81
N LEU A 97 -11.16 -15.16 -8.97
CA LEU A 97 -10.30 -14.24 -8.24
C LEU A 97 -11.13 -13.46 -7.22
N THR A 98 -10.74 -13.50 -5.96
CA THR A 98 -11.32 -12.69 -4.88
C THR A 98 -10.31 -11.68 -4.37
N LEU A 99 -10.68 -10.42 -4.34
CA LEU A 99 -9.85 -9.29 -3.93
C LEU A 99 -10.23 -8.78 -2.53
N SER A 100 -9.33 -8.04 -1.88
CA SER A 100 -9.64 -7.40 -0.59
C SER A 100 -10.55 -6.17 -0.74
N ARG A 101 -10.55 -5.51 -1.90
CA ARG A 101 -11.37 -4.34 -2.23
C ARG A 101 -11.79 -4.34 -3.71
N PRO A 102 -12.87 -3.63 -4.09
CA PRO A 102 -13.29 -3.55 -5.49
C PRO A 102 -12.21 -2.97 -6.40
N ALA A 103 -11.88 -3.66 -7.49
CA ALA A 103 -10.94 -3.17 -8.49
C ALA A 103 -11.30 -3.66 -9.89
N VAL A 104 -10.75 -3.02 -10.92
CA VAL A 104 -10.82 -3.54 -12.29
C VAL A 104 -9.68 -4.55 -12.44
N ALA A 105 -10.01 -5.77 -12.85
CA ALA A 105 -9.04 -6.85 -13.01
C ALA A 105 -9.03 -7.41 -14.44
N TYR A 106 -7.83 -7.58 -14.98
CA TYR A 106 -7.58 -8.45 -16.13
C TYR A 106 -6.37 -9.34 -15.84
N MET A 107 -6.20 -10.40 -16.62
CA MET A 107 -5.13 -11.37 -16.44
C MET A 107 -4.24 -11.40 -17.68
N GLU A 108 -2.92 -11.36 -17.49
CA GLU A 108 -1.93 -11.68 -18.51
C GLU A 108 -1.60 -13.17 -18.41
N TYR A 109 -1.98 -13.96 -19.41
CA TYR A 109 -1.69 -15.39 -19.49
C TYR A 109 -0.57 -15.66 -20.48
N LYS A 110 0.47 -16.38 -20.06
CA LYS A 110 1.58 -16.86 -20.89
C LYS A 110 1.55 -18.39 -20.94
N PRO A 111 1.18 -19.00 -22.08
CA PRO A 111 1.22 -20.45 -22.23
C PRO A 111 2.65 -21.01 -22.13
N SER A 112 2.79 -22.21 -21.58
CA SER A 112 4.05 -22.95 -21.54
C SER A 112 4.58 -23.19 -22.96
N GLY A 113 5.86 -22.90 -23.18
CA GLY A 113 6.53 -23.06 -24.48
C GLY A 113 6.26 -21.93 -25.49
N LEU A 114 5.38 -20.98 -25.19
CA LEU A 114 5.15 -19.79 -26.01
C LEU A 114 5.74 -18.55 -25.34
N ASN A 115 6.41 -17.69 -26.13
CA ASN A 115 7.01 -16.47 -25.59
C ASN A 115 6.08 -15.25 -25.62
N LYS A 116 4.81 -15.44 -26.01
CA LYS A 116 3.81 -14.39 -26.13
C LYS A 116 2.77 -14.51 -25.03
N SER A 117 2.49 -13.42 -24.33
CA SER A 117 1.37 -13.32 -23.40
C SER A 117 0.10 -12.84 -24.11
N THR A 118 -1.04 -13.30 -23.62
CA THR A 118 -2.38 -12.92 -24.07
C THR A 118 -3.12 -12.27 -22.91
N LEU A 119 -3.88 -11.21 -23.22
CA LEU A 119 -4.75 -10.55 -22.26
C LEU A 119 -6.08 -11.28 -22.16
N VAL A 120 -6.50 -11.57 -20.94
CA VAL A 120 -7.73 -12.29 -20.62
C VAL A 120 -8.56 -11.43 -19.68
N PHE A 121 -9.75 -11.07 -20.13
CA PHE A 121 -10.67 -10.23 -19.37
C PHE A 121 -11.63 -11.09 -18.55
N ALA A 122 -12.08 -10.54 -17.42
CA ALA A 122 -13.08 -11.20 -16.61
C ALA A 122 -14.41 -11.29 -17.39
N LEU A 123 -15.16 -12.37 -17.18
CA LEU A 123 -16.50 -12.54 -17.70
C LEU A 123 -17.42 -11.40 -17.21
N GLY A 124 -18.15 -10.80 -18.15
CA GLY A 124 -19.09 -9.72 -17.89
C GLY A 124 -18.51 -8.34 -18.18
N LYS A 125 -19.09 -7.30 -17.55
CA LYS A 125 -18.66 -5.91 -17.75
C LYS A 125 -17.38 -5.64 -16.97
N VAL A 126 -16.46 -4.89 -17.59
CA VAL A 126 -15.21 -4.42 -16.97
C VAL A 126 -15.53 -3.30 -15.99
N GLU A 127 -15.82 -3.66 -14.74
CA GLU A 127 -16.21 -2.75 -13.67
C GLU A 127 -15.48 -3.11 -12.37
N PRO A 128 -15.27 -2.15 -11.45
CA PRO A 128 -14.66 -2.42 -10.16
C PRO A 128 -15.49 -3.39 -9.31
N ARG A 129 -14.95 -4.57 -9.00
CA ARG A 129 -15.64 -5.62 -8.23
C ARG A 129 -14.66 -6.35 -7.32
N ILE A 130 -15.21 -7.04 -6.32
CA ILE A 130 -14.42 -7.86 -5.39
C ILE A 130 -14.11 -9.23 -6.01
N GLY A 131 -15.05 -9.76 -6.79
CA GLY A 131 -14.94 -11.06 -7.45
C GLY A 131 -14.85 -10.91 -8.97
N HIS A 132 -13.91 -11.63 -9.58
CA HIS A 132 -13.73 -11.72 -11.03
C HIS A 132 -13.62 -13.18 -11.45
N THR A 133 -14.28 -13.55 -12.56
CA THR A 133 -14.19 -14.88 -13.15
C THR A 133 -13.49 -14.78 -14.49
N PHE A 134 -12.40 -15.51 -14.68
CA PHE A 134 -11.68 -15.61 -15.96
C PHE A 134 -11.89 -17.00 -16.55
N VAL A 135 -12.01 -17.07 -17.87
CA VAL A 135 -12.10 -18.34 -18.59
C VAL A 135 -10.93 -18.42 -19.55
N LEU A 136 -10.17 -19.50 -19.44
CA LEU A 136 -9.10 -19.86 -20.35
C LEU A 136 -9.54 -21.06 -21.19
N SER A 137 -9.64 -20.85 -22.49
CA SER A 137 -9.75 -21.91 -23.49
C SER A 137 -8.34 -22.34 -23.94
N ASP A 138 -8.18 -23.61 -24.32
CA ASP A 138 -6.94 -24.14 -24.93
C ASP A 138 -5.66 -24.01 -24.07
N VAL A 139 -5.74 -24.38 -22.80
CA VAL A 139 -4.62 -24.29 -21.84
C VAL A 139 -3.43 -25.19 -22.20
N GLY A 140 -3.62 -26.25 -23.01
CA GLY A 140 -2.55 -27.13 -23.47
C GLY A 140 -1.70 -27.69 -22.32
N GLN A 141 -0.38 -27.43 -22.36
CA GLN A 141 0.59 -27.85 -21.32
C GLN A 141 0.58 -26.96 -20.06
N GLY A 142 -0.36 -26.02 -19.94
CA GLY A 142 -0.41 -25.07 -18.83
C GLY A 142 0.35 -23.78 -19.14
N GLY A 143 0.66 -23.02 -18.09
CA GLY A 143 1.40 -21.77 -18.23
C GLY A 143 1.44 -20.95 -16.96
N GLU A 144 1.75 -19.67 -17.10
CA GLU A 144 1.82 -18.71 -16.01
C GLU A 144 0.81 -17.58 -16.24
N ALA A 145 0.15 -17.17 -15.17
CA ALA A 145 -0.79 -16.06 -15.17
C ALA A 145 -0.38 -14.98 -14.17
N VAL A 146 -0.49 -13.72 -14.58
CA VAL A 146 -0.29 -12.55 -13.71
C VAL A 146 -1.55 -11.71 -13.74
N PHE A 147 -2.04 -11.33 -12.56
CA PHE A 147 -3.19 -10.46 -12.45
C PHE A 147 -2.77 -9.00 -12.55
N VAL A 148 -3.56 -8.19 -13.25
CA VAL A 148 -3.39 -6.75 -13.31
C VAL A 148 -4.63 -6.09 -12.71
N LEU A 149 -4.43 -5.43 -11.57
CA LEU A 149 -5.48 -4.79 -10.79
C LEU A 149 -5.29 -3.27 -10.90
N ASN A 150 -6.29 -2.56 -11.43
CA ASN A 150 -6.21 -1.10 -11.67
C ASN A 150 -4.92 -0.66 -12.41
N GLY A 151 -4.41 -1.50 -13.32
CA GLY A 151 -3.18 -1.24 -14.08
C GLY A 151 -1.88 -1.64 -13.38
N GLN A 152 -1.92 -2.14 -12.14
CA GLN A 152 -0.75 -2.64 -11.42
C GLN A 152 -0.68 -4.16 -11.46
N LYS A 153 0.49 -4.71 -11.75
CA LYS A 153 0.72 -6.16 -11.72
C LYS A 153 0.77 -6.65 -10.29
N VAL A 154 -0.08 -7.63 -9.97
CA VAL A 154 -0.16 -8.25 -8.66
C VAL A 154 0.04 -9.75 -8.81
N LEU A 155 1.01 -10.27 -8.06
CA LEU A 155 1.38 -11.68 -8.06
C LEU A 155 0.58 -12.45 -7.01
N TRP A 156 0.26 -13.70 -7.30
CA TRP A 156 -0.39 -14.58 -6.32
C TRP A 156 0.66 -15.11 -5.36
N GLN A 157 0.57 -14.75 -4.07
CA GLN A 157 1.53 -15.16 -3.04
C GLN A 157 3.01 -14.80 -3.37
N GLY A 158 3.23 -13.76 -4.17
CA GLY A 158 4.57 -13.31 -4.58
C GLY A 158 5.14 -14.00 -5.83
N VAL A 159 4.39 -14.90 -6.46
CA VAL A 159 4.78 -15.57 -7.72
C VAL A 159 3.66 -15.49 -8.77
N PRO A 160 3.98 -15.68 -10.07
CA PRO A 160 2.94 -15.89 -11.09
C PRO A 160 2.07 -17.09 -10.72
N LEU A 161 0.77 -17.00 -10.99
CA LEU A 161 -0.15 -18.11 -10.81
C LEU A 161 0.19 -19.20 -11.83
N VAL A 162 0.58 -20.38 -11.34
CA VAL A 162 0.84 -21.53 -12.20
C VAL A 162 -0.49 -22.15 -12.62
N ILE A 163 -0.76 -22.14 -13.92
CA ILE A 163 -1.93 -22.77 -14.51
C ILE A 163 -1.54 -24.20 -14.88
N PRO A 164 -2.17 -25.23 -14.27
CA PRO A 164 -1.86 -26.61 -14.61
C PRO A 164 -2.27 -26.91 -16.05
N GLY A 165 -1.41 -27.65 -16.75
CA GLY A 165 -1.74 -28.23 -18.04
C GLY A 165 -2.78 -29.34 -17.94
N ARG A 166 -3.28 -29.75 -19.10
CA ARG A 166 -4.06 -30.98 -19.29
C ARG A 166 -3.17 -32.19 -19.50
#